data_AF-A0A942B3B4-F1
#
_entry.id   AF-A0A942B3B4-F1
#
_cell.length_a   1.000
_cell.length_b   1.000
_cell.length_c   1.000
_cell.angle_alpha   90.00
_cell.angle_beta   90.00
_cell.angle_gamma   90.00
#
_symmetry.space_group_name_H-M   'P 1'
#
loop_
_entity.id
_entity.type
_entity.pdbx_description
1 polymer ?
#
loop_
_entity_poly.entity_id
_entity_poly.type
_entity_poly.pdbx_seq_one_letter_code
_entity_poly.pdbx_strand_id
1 'polypeptide(L)'
;MTSAEPTGPSRPADPADAALFDAIATEHGIIYGYGLVSAHSTPDLNDLVSSTLVAHRKRREAAIAMLDERSAVAPLPAAGYRLPNPVENPTDAAHLAVQMEKDAAVAWRAVLEQATSEPQRQFAVTALTESAVAAARWNQVLEVWPVTVAFPGGSE
;
A
#
# COMPACT_ATOMS: atom_id res chain seq x y z
N MET A 1 -9.51 2.00 3.80
CA MET A 1 -9.56 2.00 2.32
C MET A 1 -10.04 3.33 1.78
N THR A 2 -9.22 3.92 0.92
CA THR A 2 -9.70 4.92 -0.01
C THR A 2 -10.40 4.22 -1.18
N SER A 3 -11.63 4.60 -1.49
CA SER A 3 -12.38 3.98 -2.59
C SER A 3 -12.32 4.85 -3.84
N ALA A 4 -12.01 4.22 -4.97
CA ALA A 4 -12.01 4.81 -6.31
C ALA A 4 -13.43 4.83 -6.93
N GLU A 5 -13.66 5.74 -7.88
CA GLU A 5 -14.81 5.64 -8.80
C GLU A 5 -14.53 4.61 -9.92
N PRO A 6 -15.51 3.77 -10.31
CA PRO A 6 -15.26 2.60 -11.15
C PRO A 6 -15.19 2.98 -12.63
N THR A 7 -13.99 3.23 -13.14
CA THR A 7 -13.75 3.50 -14.58
C THR A 7 -12.64 2.64 -15.20
N GLY A 8 -12.24 1.56 -14.52
CA GLY A 8 -11.10 0.72 -14.90
C GLY A 8 -11.45 -0.63 -15.55
N PRO A 9 -10.41 -1.36 -16.02
CA PRO A 9 -10.55 -2.73 -16.50
C PRO A 9 -11.13 -3.65 -15.42
N SER A 10 -11.82 -4.71 -15.83
CA SER A 10 -12.40 -5.69 -14.90
C SER A 10 -11.33 -6.49 -14.18
N ARG A 11 -11.52 -6.72 -12.88
CA ARG A 11 -10.67 -7.60 -12.06
C ARG A 11 -10.53 -8.99 -12.72
N PRO A 12 -9.30 -9.53 -12.86
CA PRO A 12 -9.07 -10.88 -13.39
C PRO A 12 -9.82 -11.96 -12.60
N ALA A 13 -10.12 -13.08 -13.27
CA ALA A 13 -10.77 -14.24 -12.65
C ALA A 13 -9.77 -15.18 -11.95
N ASP A 14 -8.53 -15.26 -12.45
CA ASP A 14 -7.47 -16.04 -11.82
C ASP A 14 -7.13 -15.45 -10.43
N PRO A 15 -7.10 -16.25 -9.36
CA PRO A 15 -6.86 -15.73 -8.00
C PRO A 15 -5.52 -15.01 -7.81
N ALA A 16 -4.44 -15.48 -8.44
CA ALA A 16 -3.12 -14.88 -8.28
C ALA A 16 -3.05 -13.52 -8.98
N ASP A 17 -3.63 -13.43 -10.18
CA ASP A 17 -3.70 -12.17 -10.92
C ASP A 17 -4.69 -11.19 -10.29
N ALA A 18 -5.79 -11.70 -9.74
CA ALA A 18 -6.78 -10.89 -9.06
C ALA A 18 -6.23 -10.28 -7.76
N ALA A 19 -5.45 -11.03 -6.98
CA ALA A 19 -4.78 -10.50 -5.80
C ALA A 19 -3.76 -9.42 -6.17
N LEU A 20 -2.99 -9.63 -7.24
CA LEU A 20 -2.01 -8.64 -7.72
C LEU A 20 -2.70 -7.38 -8.27
N PHE A 21 -3.82 -7.54 -8.97
CA PHE A 21 -4.68 -6.45 -9.40
C PHE A 21 -5.18 -5.62 -8.20
N ASP A 22 -5.71 -6.27 -7.16
CA ASP A 22 -6.20 -5.57 -5.97
C ASP A 22 -5.06 -4.84 -5.21
N ALA A 23 -3.86 -5.43 -5.18
CA ALA A 23 -2.67 -4.79 -4.63
C ALA A 23 -2.26 -3.54 -5.42
N ILE A 24 -2.25 -3.58 -6.75
CA ILE A 24 -1.94 -2.40 -7.59
C ILE A 24 -3.01 -1.31 -7.40
N ALA A 25 -4.29 -1.68 -7.31
CA ALA A 25 -5.37 -0.73 -7.03
C ALA A 25 -5.16 -0.03 -5.67
N THR A 26 -4.72 -0.79 -4.67
CA THR A 26 -4.36 -0.27 -3.34
C THR A 26 -3.16 0.68 -3.43
N GLU A 27 -2.11 0.31 -4.15
CA GLU A 27 -0.92 1.15 -4.37
C GLU A 27 -1.24 2.49 -5.04
N HIS A 28 -2.15 2.52 -6.04
CA HIS A 28 -2.60 3.79 -6.62
C HIS A 28 -3.23 4.72 -5.58
N GLY A 29 -4.11 4.17 -4.73
CA GLY A 29 -4.75 4.93 -3.66
C GLY A 29 -3.77 5.42 -2.60
N ILE A 30 -2.74 4.62 -2.28
CA ILE A 30 -1.69 5.00 -1.33
C ILE A 30 -0.81 6.11 -1.89
N ILE A 31 -0.38 6.02 -3.15
CA ILE A 31 0.43 7.05 -3.81
C ILE A 31 -0.33 8.38 -3.84
N TYR A 32 -1.65 8.35 -4.11
CA TYR A 32 -2.50 9.53 -3.99
C TYR A 32 -2.55 10.07 -2.56
N GLY A 33 -2.82 9.20 -1.57
CA GLY A 33 -2.94 9.59 -0.17
C GLY A 33 -1.66 10.15 0.42
N TYR A 34 -0.49 9.65 0.01
CA TYR A 34 0.80 10.22 0.42
C TYR A 34 1.03 11.64 -0.09
N GLY A 35 0.36 12.07 -1.16
CA GLY A 35 0.32 13.48 -1.55
C GLY A 35 -0.33 14.36 -0.48
N LEU A 36 -1.40 13.87 0.16
CA LEU A 36 -2.08 14.59 1.25
C LEU A 36 -1.27 14.52 2.54
N VAL A 37 -0.65 13.37 2.83
CA VAL A 37 0.28 13.23 3.96
C VAL A 37 1.41 14.23 3.81
N SER A 38 2.02 14.33 2.62
CA SER A 38 3.09 15.30 2.33
C SER A 38 2.63 16.75 2.53
N ALA A 39 1.40 17.09 2.13
CA ALA A 39 0.88 18.45 2.22
C ALA A 39 0.60 18.91 3.66
N HIS A 40 0.30 18.00 4.58
CA HIS A 40 -0.03 18.29 5.97
C HIS A 40 1.06 17.88 6.97
N SER A 41 2.15 17.25 6.50
CA SER A 41 3.30 16.90 7.34
C SER A 41 4.23 18.09 7.59
N THR A 42 5.02 18.00 8.66
CA THR A 42 6.07 18.97 8.96
C THR A 42 7.34 18.67 8.14
N PRO A 43 8.20 19.67 7.87
CA PRO A 43 9.37 19.50 6.99
C PRO A 43 10.38 18.44 7.46
N ASP A 44 10.47 18.17 8.76
CA ASP A 44 11.31 17.12 9.36
C ASP A 44 10.89 15.69 8.95
N LEU A 45 9.65 15.50 8.47
CA LEU A 45 9.15 14.22 7.99
C LEU A 45 9.30 14.04 6.47
N ASN A 46 9.84 15.03 5.74
CA ASN A 46 9.94 15.00 4.29
C ASN A 46 10.74 13.80 3.76
N ASP A 47 11.80 13.39 4.45
CA ASP A 47 12.60 12.22 4.05
C ASP A 47 11.81 10.92 4.21
N LEU A 48 11.03 10.80 5.29
CA LEU A 48 10.14 9.65 5.49
C LEU A 48 9.07 9.60 4.39
N VAL A 49 8.38 10.70 4.14
CA VAL A 49 7.35 10.79 3.09
C VAL A 49 7.94 10.47 1.72
N SER A 50 9.07 11.08 1.36
CA SER A 50 9.69 10.92 0.05
C SER A 50 10.20 9.51 -0.18
N SER A 51 10.88 8.92 0.80
CA SER A 51 11.40 7.55 0.70
C SER A 51 10.27 6.52 0.58
N THR A 52 9.20 6.67 1.35
CA THR A 52 8.03 5.79 1.27
C THR A 52 7.30 5.93 -0.06
N LEU A 53 7.11 7.16 -0.56
CA LEU A 53 6.46 7.40 -1.86
C LEU A 53 7.25 6.81 -3.02
N VAL A 54 8.58 6.86 -2.98
CA VAL A 54 9.45 6.20 -3.97
C VAL A 54 9.29 4.68 -3.91
N ALA A 55 9.25 4.10 -2.71
CA ALA A 55 9.05 2.66 -2.55
C ALA A 55 7.72 2.18 -3.14
N HIS A 56 6.60 2.86 -2.84
CA HIS A 56 5.29 2.54 -3.41
C HIS A 56 5.26 2.66 -4.94
N ARG A 57 5.81 3.74 -5.50
CA ARG A 57 5.89 3.91 -6.95
C ARG A 57 6.67 2.78 -7.61
N LYS A 58 7.86 2.46 -7.09
CA LYS A 58 8.69 1.36 -7.62
C LYS A 58 7.95 0.02 -7.55
N ARG A 59 7.29 -0.25 -6.43
CA ARG A 59 6.53 -1.48 -6.21
C ARG A 59 5.34 -1.59 -7.14
N ARG A 60 4.60 -0.50 -7.34
CA ARG A 60 3.50 -0.43 -8.31
C ARG A 60 3.97 -0.76 -9.72
N GLU A 61 5.04 -0.12 -10.20
CA GLU A 61 5.55 -0.38 -11.55
C GLU A 61 5.99 -1.84 -11.72
N ALA A 62 6.67 -2.40 -10.72
CA ALA A 62 7.06 -3.82 -10.74
C ALA A 62 5.85 -4.75 -10.79
N ALA A 63 4.80 -4.47 -10.00
CA ALA A 63 3.58 -5.26 -9.99
C ALA A 63 2.79 -5.16 -11.30
N ILE A 64 2.74 -3.98 -11.93
CA ILE A 64 2.15 -3.79 -13.25
C ILE A 64 2.90 -4.64 -14.28
N ALA A 65 4.24 -4.62 -14.28
CA ALA A 65 5.05 -5.44 -15.17
C ALA A 65 4.77 -6.94 -14.98
N MET A 66 4.60 -7.41 -13.74
CA MET A 66 4.25 -8.80 -13.45
C MET A 66 2.87 -9.22 -14.00
N LEU A 67 1.88 -8.31 -14.05
CA LEU A 67 0.60 -8.60 -14.71
C LEU A 67 0.73 -8.59 -16.24
N ASP A 68 1.51 -7.65 -16.79
CA ASP A 68 1.74 -7.55 -18.23
C ASP A 68 2.44 -8.81 -18.78
N GLU A 69 3.44 -9.34 -18.06
CA GLU A 69 4.10 -10.62 -18.37
C GLU A 69 3.11 -11.81 -18.42
N ARG A 70 1.98 -11.71 -17.72
CA ARG A 70 0.91 -12.70 -17.68
C ARG A 70 -0.23 -12.39 -18.64
N SER A 71 -0.11 -11.34 -19.44
CA SER A 71 -1.16 -10.82 -20.32
C SER A 71 -2.45 -10.44 -19.58
N ALA A 72 -2.35 -10.10 -18.29
CA ALA A 72 -3.44 -9.60 -17.47
C ALA A 72 -3.42 -8.07 -17.43
N VAL A 73 -4.59 -7.43 -17.54
CA VAL A 73 -4.67 -5.97 -17.57
C VAL A 73 -4.62 -5.41 -16.14
N ALA A 74 -3.63 -4.55 -15.87
CA ALA A 74 -3.50 -3.86 -14.59
C ALA A 74 -4.60 -2.81 -14.35
N PRO A 75 -5.00 -2.54 -13.10
CA PRO A 75 -5.97 -1.49 -12.81
C PRO A 75 -5.40 -0.10 -13.15
N LEU A 76 -6.27 0.75 -13.69
CA LEU A 76 -5.95 2.17 -13.91
C LEU A 76 -6.13 2.96 -12.60
N PRO A 77 -5.31 4.01 -12.37
CA PRO A 77 -5.54 4.93 -11.27
C PRO A 77 -6.85 5.70 -11.47
N ALA A 78 -7.59 5.95 -10.39
CA ALA A 78 -8.73 6.84 -10.43
C ALA A 78 -8.29 8.32 -10.39
N ALA A 79 -9.14 9.21 -10.91
CA ALA A 79 -8.90 10.66 -10.84
C ALA A 79 -8.92 11.21 -9.41
N GLY A 80 -9.61 10.52 -8.50
CA GLY A 80 -9.72 10.88 -7.09
C GLY A 80 -10.05 9.68 -6.22
N TYR A 81 -9.72 9.80 -4.94
CA TYR A 81 -9.85 8.75 -3.95
C TYR A 81 -10.52 9.33 -2.69
N ARG A 82 -11.57 8.68 -2.21
CA ARG A 82 -12.26 9.10 -0.97
C ARG A 82 -11.42 8.73 0.24
N LEU A 83 -11.08 9.68 1.11
CA LEU A 83 -10.38 9.38 2.37
C LEU A 83 -11.30 8.76 3.43
N PRO A 84 -10.78 7.88 4.31
CA PRO A 84 -11.55 7.31 5.41
C PRO A 84 -11.92 8.38 6.47
N ASN A 85 -11.03 9.35 6.71
CA ASN A 85 -11.23 10.47 7.62
C ASN A 85 -10.70 11.76 6.97
N PRO A 86 -11.20 12.95 7.36
CA PRO A 86 -10.57 14.23 7.01
C PRO A 86 -9.11 14.29 7.48
N VAL A 87 -8.27 15.01 6.74
CA VAL A 87 -6.87 15.25 7.10
C VAL A 87 -6.66 16.75 7.11
N GLU A 88 -6.58 17.33 8.31
CA GLU A 88 -6.53 18.78 8.49
C GLU A 88 -5.24 19.24 9.19
N ASN A 89 -4.52 18.31 9.82
CA ASN A 89 -3.31 18.60 10.59
C ASN A 89 -2.25 17.47 10.45
N PRO A 90 -1.01 17.68 10.95
CA PRO A 90 0.05 16.68 10.86
C PRO A 90 -0.27 15.34 11.53
N THR A 91 -1.00 15.35 12.64
CA THR A 91 -1.40 14.13 13.36
C THR A 91 -2.38 13.31 12.53
N ASP A 92 -3.36 13.94 11.89
CA ASP A 92 -4.30 13.26 10.98
C ASP A 92 -3.56 12.64 9.79
N ALA A 93 -2.56 13.34 9.24
CA ALA A 93 -1.73 12.85 8.15
C ALA A 93 -0.94 11.60 8.56
N ALA A 94 -0.34 11.61 9.74
CA ALA A 94 0.37 10.44 10.27
C ALA A 94 -0.59 9.26 10.53
N HIS A 95 -1.80 9.50 11.03
CA HIS A 95 -2.83 8.47 11.16
C HIS A 95 -3.27 7.89 9.80
N LEU A 96 -3.47 8.76 8.80
CA LEU A 96 -3.78 8.33 7.44
C LEU A 96 -2.65 7.44 6.89
N ALA A 97 -1.38 7.85 7.08
CA ALA A 97 -0.23 7.06 6.66
C ALA A 97 -0.20 5.68 7.31
N VAL A 98 -0.38 5.58 8.64
CA VAL A 98 -0.47 4.27 9.33
C VAL A 98 -1.58 3.40 8.74
N GLN A 99 -2.76 3.96 8.49
CA GLN A 99 -3.88 3.20 7.93
C GLN A 99 -3.57 2.70 6.51
N MET A 100 -3.00 3.57 5.66
CA MET A 100 -2.61 3.21 4.30
C MET A 100 -1.57 2.09 4.27
N GLU A 101 -0.55 2.14 5.14
CA GLU A 101 0.47 1.11 5.23
C GLU A 101 -0.07 -0.24 5.74
N LYS A 102 -1.05 -0.20 6.66
CA LYS A 102 -1.77 -1.40 7.10
C LYS A 102 -2.62 -1.99 5.98
N ASP A 103 -3.32 -1.16 5.22
CA ASP A 103 -4.11 -1.59 4.05
C ASP A 103 -3.17 -2.22 2.99
N ALA A 104 -1.99 -1.62 2.76
CA ALA A 104 -0.96 -2.17 1.87
C ALA A 104 -0.48 -3.54 2.34
N ALA A 105 -0.14 -3.67 3.63
CA ALA A 105 0.28 -4.94 4.21
C ALA A 105 -0.81 -6.03 4.04
N VAL A 106 -2.09 -5.68 4.19
CA VAL A 106 -3.19 -6.62 3.93
C VAL A 106 -3.24 -7.05 2.46
N ALA A 107 -3.14 -6.11 1.53
CA ALA A 107 -3.16 -6.41 0.10
C ALA A 107 -1.97 -7.30 -0.31
N TRP A 108 -0.76 -6.98 0.16
CA TRP A 108 0.44 -7.75 -0.15
C TRP A 108 0.46 -9.15 0.49
N ARG A 109 -0.18 -9.32 1.65
CA ARG A 109 -0.42 -10.64 2.22
C ARG A 109 -1.34 -11.48 1.33
N ALA A 110 -2.42 -10.90 0.80
CA ALA A 110 -3.29 -11.62 -0.13
C ALA A 110 -2.55 -12.07 -1.39
N VAL A 111 -1.64 -11.24 -1.93
CA VAL A 111 -0.76 -11.65 -3.04
C VAL A 111 0.15 -12.81 -2.63
N LEU A 112 0.74 -12.74 -1.43
CA LEU A 112 1.61 -13.80 -0.91
C LEU A 112 0.86 -15.15 -0.78
N GLU A 113 -0.39 -15.12 -0.30
CA GLU A 113 -1.23 -16.30 -0.13
C GLU A 113 -1.63 -16.95 -1.47
N GLN A 114 -1.83 -16.15 -2.52
CA GLN A 114 -2.21 -16.63 -3.85
C GLN A 114 -1.00 -16.89 -4.77
N ALA A 115 0.22 -16.57 -4.35
CA ALA A 115 1.40 -16.62 -5.20
C ALA A 115 1.81 -18.06 -5.56
N THR A 116 1.78 -18.35 -6.86
CA THR A 116 2.09 -19.69 -7.41
C THR A 116 3.58 -19.91 -7.66
N SER A 117 4.38 -18.85 -7.72
CA SER A 117 5.83 -18.92 -7.97
C SER A 117 6.65 -18.37 -6.81
N GLU A 118 7.88 -18.87 -6.67
CA GLU A 118 8.82 -18.38 -5.65
C GLU A 118 9.17 -16.89 -5.82
N PRO A 119 9.48 -16.37 -7.03
CA PRO A 119 9.76 -14.95 -7.21
C PRO A 119 8.57 -14.06 -6.81
N GLN A 120 7.33 -14.48 -7.10
CA GLN A 120 6.14 -13.73 -6.68
C GLN A 120 5.97 -13.73 -5.16
N ARG A 121 6.21 -14.86 -4.49
CA ARG A 121 6.18 -14.92 -3.01
C ARG A 121 7.23 -14.01 -2.39
N GLN A 122 8.46 -14.03 -2.93
CA GLN A 122 9.55 -13.16 -2.46
C GLN A 122 9.21 -11.67 -2.64
N PHE A 123 8.63 -11.31 -3.78
CA PHE A 123 8.17 -9.94 -4.03
C PHE A 123 7.07 -9.53 -3.04
N ALA A 124 6.04 -10.36 -2.87
CA ALA A 124 4.92 -10.08 -1.99
C ALA A 124 5.32 -9.97 -0.51
N VAL A 125 6.19 -10.86 -0.02
CA VAL A 125 6.67 -10.77 1.37
C VAL A 125 7.53 -9.54 1.59
N THR A 126 8.39 -9.16 0.62
CA THR A 126 9.19 -7.93 0.70
C THR A 126 8.29 -6.70 0.80
N ALA A 127 7.28 -6.62 -0.08
CA ALA A 127 6.31 -5.53 -0.08
C ALA A 127 5.50 -5.43 1.22
N LEU A 128 5.06 -6.58 1.73
CA LEU A 128 4.37 -6.70 3.03
C LEU A 128 5.26 -6.19 4.17
N THR A 129 6.53 -6.62 4.22
CA THR A 129 7.49 -6.21 5.25
C THR A 129 7.80 -4.72 5.18
N GLU A 130 8.06 -4.18 3.99
CA GLU A 130 8.30 -2.75 3.80
C GLU A 130 7.13 -1.90 4.28
N SER A 131 5.89 -2.31 3.95
CA SER A 131 4.67 -1.62 4.39
C SER A 131 4.52 -1.67 5.91
N ALA A 132 4.79 -2.83 6.53
CA ALA A 132 4.76 -2.96 7.99
C ALA A 132 5.83 -2.08 8.68
N VAL A 133 7.03 -1.96 8.09
CA VAL A 133 8.09 -1.07 8.59
C VAL A 133 7.69 0.40 8.45
N ALA A 134 7.08 0.79 7.33
CA ALA A 134 6.57 2.14 7.14
C ALA A 134 5.47 2.49 8.17
N ALA A 135 4.52 1.57 8.41
CA ALA A 135 3.51 1.74 9.46
C ALA A 135 4.14 1.95 10.85
N ALA A 136 5.18 1.18 11.16
CA ALA A 136 5.90 1.29 12.43
C ALA A 136 6.60 2.64 12.59
N ARG A 137 7.23 3.15 11.51
CA ARG A 137 7.85 4.48 11.51
C ARG A 137 6.82 5.59 11.75
N TRP A 138 5.64 5.49 11.15
CA TRP A 138 4.56 6.44 11.39
C TRP A 138 3.96 6.33 12.80
N ASN A 139 3.86 5.13 13.37
CA ASN A 139 3.48 4.98 14.79
C ASN A 139 4.51 5.63 15.73
N GLN A 140 5.80 5.60 15.39
CA GLN A 140 6.83 6.30 16.16
C GLN A 140 6.64 7.83 16.10
N VAL A 141 6.28 8.39 14.93
CA VAL A 141 5.92 9.81 14.79
C VAL A 141 4.70 10.17 15.64
N LEU A 142 3.72 9.26 15.75
CA LEU A 142 2.53 9.43 16.58
C LEU A 142 2.76 9.14 18.07
N GLU A 143 3.95 8.69 18.47
CA GLU A 143 4.26 8.23 19.83
C GLU A 143 3.32 7.10 20.34
N VAL A 144 2.79 6.28 19.43
CA VAL A 144 1.84 5.19 19.74
C VAL A 144 2.58 3.89 20.06
N TRP A 145 2.20 3.25 21.18
CA TRP A 145 2.71 1.95 21.62
C TRP A 145 1.64 0.86 21.62
N PRO A 146 1.95 -0.39 21.22
CA PRO A 146 3.23 -0.83 20.66
C PRO A 146 3.45 -0.32 19.23
N VAL A 147 4.69 0.08 18.91
CA VAL A 147 5.06 0.65 17.60
C VAL A 147 4.86 -0.35 16.46
N THR A 148 5.02 -1.65 16.75
CA THR A 148 4.79 -2.77 15.83
C THR A 148 3.77 -3.74 16.42
N VAL A 149 2.92 -4.30 15.56
CA VAL A 149 2.15 -5.51 15.90
C VAL A 149 2.93 -6.76 15.46
N ALA A 150 2.64 -7.90 16.08
CA ALA A 150 3.25 -9.16 15.68
C ALA A 150 2.98 -9.44 14.18
N PHE A 151 4.00 -9.93 13.48
CA PHE A 151 3.83 -10.34 12.09
C PHE A 151 2.82 -11.50 12.03
N PRO A 152 1.86 -11.48 11.09
CA PRO A 152 0.91 -12.58 10.92
C PRO A 152 1.66 -13.91 10.75
N GLY A 153 1.35 -14.90 11.58
CA GLY A 153 2.06 -16.19 11.65
C GLY A 153 2.62 -16.56 13.04
N GLY A 154 2.50 -15.68 14.04
CA GLY A 154 2.69 -16.04 15.44
C GLY A 154 1.52 -16.88 15.94
N SER A 155 1.81 -17.94 16.72
CA SER A 155 0.80 -18.83 17.30
C SER A 155 -0.25 -18.04 18.07
N GLU A 156 -1.53 -18.21 17.70
CA GLU A 156 -2.67 -17.95 18.58
C GLU A 156 -2.49 -18.60 19.96
#